data_AF-A0A8C2V9N8-F1
#
_entry.id   AF-A0A8C2V9N8-F1
#
_cell.length_a   1.000
_cell.length_b   1.000
_cell.length_c   1.000
_cell.angle_alpha   90.00
_cell.angle_beta   90.00
_cell.angle_gamma   90.00
#
_symmetry.space_group_name_H-M   'P 1'
#
loop_
_entity.id
_entity.type
_entity.pdbx_description
1 polymer ?
#
loop_
_entity_poly.entity_id
_entity_poly.type
_entity_poly.pdbx_seq_one_letter_code
_entity_poly.pdbx_strand_id
1 'polypeptide(L)'
;MMPSSQAVGPCMSVGLTARRFWGSLLRLGVLYQQTAPQERASQGESPTSKPTAKGKSARSPECVTAKFIEPPSPTSCSHQICQGPQSVPISLKYPARTSENTRSVYSQTIETALVPCDACTSVQGSLWDVSKVIISLCQSQNLPSSLGQFQQLVQDSVGIKPLPAATMSHWAEKQSKDLTCLSKHVAALSQLVGPLRAQLEETEGQKDSLRKQVDKLEQDLRQEQGERRRQEEESKQHLSKWECDRQQLLAEICDLKTQVVNLKGELKQQQESMQAMEPKAQQLQEEVEHRVAAERQVQQLEEQVQLLAGRLDGAGQQIRWASTELDKEKARVDSMVRHQESLQAKQRALLQQLDSLDQEREELQRGLDEAEGQRAQMEEQLQSLQSEKEQGQCQLQAQQELLQGLQREKQDLEHVTTDLRLTVVDLQQEMAELREQERLLVAFPDLQRPMEDPIQSSGNITDDMERQVQANDIRIRILQEENGRLQSMLSKIREVAQQGALKLIPQDQLWSPPGKGTQRATPVAQAQRVSPRSRRYLPSSTMGSTSWTPPGHPQRSPPQQPSKWPSKSSLKDVTHSATCTQNPIRALARLRRRLSPNQGPASSAQQSQERFT
;
A
#
# COMPACT_ATOMS: atom_id res chain seq x y z
N MET A 1 11.02 -18.44 16.55
CA MET A 1 10.98 -17.81 17.89
C MET A 1 9.67 -17.03 17.96
N MET A 2 8.73 -17.48 18.79
CA MET A 2 7.41 -16.84 18.97
C MET A 2 7.31 -16.31 20.41
N PRO A 3 6.53 -15.24 20.68
CA PRO A 3 6.35 -14.70 22.02
C PRO A 3 5.55 -15.65 22.92
N SER A 4 5.80 -15.57 24.23
CA SER A 4 5.19 -16.45 25.23
C SER A 4 3.70 -16.15 25.45
N SER A 5 2.93 -17.18 25.80
CA SER A 5 1.57 -17.05 26.31
C SER A 5 1.55 -16.29 27.64
N GLN A 6 0.57 -15.39 27.80
CA GLN A 6 0.26 -14.78 29.10
C GLN A 6 -0.49 -15.77 30.00
N ALA A 7 -0.15 -15.80 31.28
CA ALA A 7 -0.87 -16.59 32.26
C ALA A 7 -2.26 -15.98 32.55
N VAL A 8 -3.31 -16.77 32.39
CA VAL A 8 -4.67 -16.37 32.78
C VAL A 8 -4.77 -16.34 34.30
N GLY A 9 -4.87 -15.14 34.88
CA GLY A 9 -5.10 -14.97 36.32
C GLY A 9 -6.47 -15.50 36.76
N PRO A 10 -6.64 -15.90 38.03
CA PRO A 10 -7.89 -16.48 38.51
C PRO A 10 -9.04 -15.47 38.43
N CYS A 11 -10.14 -15.88 37.79
CA CYS A 11 -11.35 -15.07 37.60
C CYS A 11 -12.04 -14.74 38.94
N MET A 12 -11.61 -13.66 39.59
CA MET A 12 -12.19 -13.12 40.81
C MET A 12 -13.65 -12.71 40.58
N SER A 13 -14.60 -13.56 40.97
CA SER A 13 -16.01 -13.30 40.73
C SER A 13 -16.49 -12.12 41.57
N VAL A 14 -17.04 -11.10 40.90
CA VAL A 14 -17.53 -9.85 41.52
C VAL A 14 -18.53 -10.14 42.65
N GLY A 15 -19.34 -11.19 42.52
CA GLY A 15 -20.27 -11.65 43.55
C GLY A 15 -19.61 -12.09 44.86
N LEU A 16 -18.42 -12.71 44.83
CA LEU A 16 -17.70 -13.07 46.06
C LEU A 16 -17.08 -11.84 46.73
N THR A 17 -16.56 -10.88 45.95
CA THR A 17 -16.05 -9.61 46.47
C THR A 17 -17.17 -8.79 47.10
N ALA A 18 -18.31 -8.66 46.41
CA ALA A 18 -19.50 -7.98 46.94
C ALA A 18 -20.05 -8.66 48.21
N ARG A 19 -20.12 -10.00 48.23
CA ARG A 19 -20.59 -10.75 49.42
C ARG A 19 -19.64 -10.60 50.61
N ARG A 20 -18.32 -10.52 50.38
CA ARG A 20 -17.34 -10.18 51.43
C ARG A 20 -17.51 -8.73 51.91
N PHE A 21 -17.69 -7.77 51.01
CA PHE A 21 -17.89 -6.35 51.36
C PHE A 21 -19.13 -6.15 52.24
N TRP A 22 -20.28 -6.70 51.84
CA TRP A 22 -21.51 -6.68 52.65
C TRP A 22 -21.36 -7.43 53.98
N GLY A 23 -20.64 -8.56 53.98
CA GLY A 23 -20.31 -9.30 55.21
C GLY A 23 -19.43 -8.52 56.18
N SER A 24 -18.55 -7.65 55.68
CA SER A 24 -17.77 -6.71 56.51
C SER A 24 -18.61 -5.52 56.99
N LEU A 25 -19.46 -4.95 56.12
CA LEU A 25 -20.34 -3.84 56.49
C LEU A 25 -21.29 -4.20 57.64
N LEU A 26 -21.88 -5.39 57.60
CA LEU A 26 -22.74 -5.90 58.66
C LEU A 26 -22.00 -6.09 60.00
N ARG A 27 -20.73 -6.53 59.97
CA ARG A 27 -19.89 -6.61 61.17
C ARG A 27 -19.56 -5.21 61.71
N LEU A 28 -19.32 -4.24 60.83
CA LEU A 28 -19.10 -2.85 61.22
C LEU A 28 -20.34 -2.25 61.91
N GLY A 29 -21.53 -2.54 61.39
CA GLY A 29 -22.80 -2.14 62.02
C GLY A 29 -22.99 -2.74 63.42
N VAL A 30 -22.66 -4.01 63.61
CA VAL A 30 -22.71 -4.67 64.94
C VAL A 30 -21.71 -4.04 65.92
N LEU A 31 -20.50 -3.66 65.47
CA LEU A 31 -19.52 -2.97 66.31
C LEU A 31 -19.97 -1.55 66.68
N TYR A 32 -20.57 -0.81 65.74
CA TYR A 32 -21.14 0.51 65.98
C TYR A 32 -22.31 0.47 66.98
N GLN A 33 -23.13 -0.59 66.92
CA GLN A 33 -24.24 -0.80 67.86
C GLN A 33 -23.79 -1.21 69.28
N GLN A 34 -22.56 -1.71 69.44
CA GLN A 34 -21.98 -2.04 70.75
C GLN A 34 -21.21 -0.88 71.40
N THR A 35 -21.02 0.26 70.72
CA THR A 35 -20.17 1.38 71.18
C THR A 35 -20.92 2.66 71.53
N ALA A 36 -22.24 2.59 71.76
CA ALA A 36 -23.09 3.75 72.05
C ALA A 36 -23.61 3.83 73.50
N PRO A 37 -22.93 4.54 74.41
CA PRO A 37 -23.56 5.22 75.55
C PRO A 37 -24.22 6.52 75.08
N GLN A 38 -25.47 6.70 75.47
CA GLN A 38 -26.30 7.89 75.20
C GLN A 38 -25.69 9.19 75.75
N GLU A 39 -25.42 10.18 74.88
CA GLU A 39 -25.39 11.59 75.32
C GLU A 39 -26.80 12.14 75.49
N ARG A 40 -26.97 12.97 76.51
CA ARG A 40 -28.06 13.94 76.67
C ARG A 40 -27.44 15.26 77.11
N ALA A 41 -27.91 16.38 76.58
CA ALA A 41 -28.68 17.36 77.36
C ALA A 41 -29.09 18.57 76.50
N SER A 42 -30.29 19.08 76.73
CA SER A 42 -30.74 20.38 76.24
C SER A 42 -30.46 21.45 77.30
N GLN A 43 -30.32 22.71 76.88
CA GLN A 43 -30.72 23.84 77.74
C GLN A 43 -32.25 23.79 77.94
N GLY A 44 -32.82 24.20 79.07
CA GLY A 44 -32.18 24.68 80.30
C GLY A 44 -33.22 24.89 81.43
N GLU A 45 -32.90 25.82 82.34
CA GLU A 45 -33.70 26.23 83.52
C GLU A 45 -33.80 25.23 84.70
N SER A 46 -34.24 25.76 85.85
CA SER A 46 -34.11 25.21 87.22
C SER A 46 -35.40 25.52 88.02
N PRO A 47 -35.62 25.13 89.30
CA PRO A 47 -34.69 24.50 90.26
C PRO A 47 -35.30 23.37 91.17
N THR A 48 -34.57 23.01 92.24
CA THR A 48 -35.06 22.50 93.56
C THR A 48 -35.01 20.99 93.84
N SER A 49 -34.84 20.66 95.14
CA SER A 49 -35.08 19.37 95.84
C SER A 49 -33.95 18.33 95.91
N LYS A 50 -33.43 18.16 97.15
CA LYS A 50 -32.82 16.91 97.69
C LYS A 50 -33.96 15.95 98.15
N PRO A 51 -33.73 14.76 98.76
CA PRO A 51 -32.50 13.97 98.99
C PRO A 51 -32.64 12.45 98.65
N THR A 52 -31.61 11.62 98.94
CA THR A 52 -31.70 10.41 99.83
C THR A 52 -30.82 9.19 99.43
N ALA A 53 -29.64 9.09 100.07
CA ALA A 53 -29.03 7.92 100.75
C ALA A 53 -28.79 6.51 100.11
N LYS A 54 -27.74 5.85 100.67
CA LYS A 54 -27.28 4.44 100.56
C LYS A 54 -26.54 4.05 99.25
N GLY A 55 -25.33 3.48 99.25
CA GLY A 55 -24.27 3.43 100.29
C GLY A 55 -23.53 2.07 100.43
N LYS A 56 -22.34 2.09 101.09
CA LYS A 56 -21.53 0.94 101.60
C LYS A 56 -20.89 0.00 100.53
N SER A 57 -19.73 -0.65 100.77
CA SER A 57 -18.66 -0.53 101.78
C SER A 57 -17.48 -1.50 101.47
N ALA A 58 -16.28 -1.20 102.00
CA ALA A 58 -15.13 -2.12 102.23
C ALA A 58 -14.32 -2.60 100.97
N ARG A 59 -13.03 -2.99 101.07
CA ARG A 59 -12.09 -3.01 102.22
C ARG A 59 -10.61 -2.81 101.79
N SER A 60 -9.80 -2.30 102.72
CA SER A 60 -8.31 -2.34 102.77
C SER A 60 -7.83 -3.69 103.36
N PRO A 61 -6.54 -3.99 103.71
CA PRO A 61 -5.31 -3.16 103.69
C PRO A 61 -3.99 -3.87 103.27
N GLU A 62 -2.86 -3.14 103.29
CA GLU A 62 -1.62 -3.61 103.95
C GLU A 62 -0.63 -2.44 104.25
N CYS A 63 0.06 -2.48 105.40
CA CYS A 63 1.20 -1.62 105.79
C CYS A 63 1.88 -2.17 107.08
N VAL A 64 3.17 -1.89 107.33
CA VAL A 64 4.03 -2.63 108.29
C VAL A 64 4.85 -1.69 109.21
N THR A 65 4.92 -2.02 110.52
CA THR A 65 5.76 -1.55 111.67
C THR A 65 6.60 -0.24 111.56
N ALA A 66 6.63 0.74 112.49
CA ALA A 66 6.48 0.83 113.97
C ALA A 66 7.70 0.44 114.85
N LYS A 67 8.30 1.41 115.60
CA LYS A 67 8.81 1.32 117.00
C LYS A 67 9.59 2.57 117.54
N PHE A 68 9.18 3.11 118.71
CA PHE A 68 9.89 3.98 119.69
C PHE A 68 10.51 5.34 119.21
N ILE A 69 10.84 6.37 120.04
CA ILE A 69 11.21 6.52 121.47
C ILE A 69 10.40 7.65 122.20
N GLU A 70 10.62 7.82 123.51
CA GLU A 70 9.96 8.65 124.57
C GLU A 70 10.07 10.19 124.49
N PRO A 71 9.27 10.92 125.32
CA PRO A 71 9.52 12.32 125.75
C PRO A 71 9.83 12.48 127.27
N PRO A 72 10.68 13.44 127.69
CA PRO A 72 11.01 13.69 129.11
C PRO A 72 10.33 14.94 129.75
N SER A 73 10.53 15.11 131.06
CA SER A 73 9.96 16.14 131.96
C SER A 73 10.59 17.54 131.88
N PRO A 74 10.06 18.51 132.66
CA PRO A 74 10.93 19.20 133.63
C PRO A 74 10.31 19.37 135.04
N THR A 75 11.17 19.58 136.06
CA THR A 75 10.82 19.71 137.49
C THR A 75 11.77 20.69 138.20
N SER A 76 11.35 21.27 139.34
CA SER A 76 12.15 22.08 140.30
C SER A 76 12.55 23.49 139.81
N CYS A 77 12.75 24.52 140.65
CA CYS A 77 12.64 24.75 142.12
C CYS A 77 12.50 26.28 142.35
N SER A 78 12.13 26.89 143.49
CA SER A 78 11.44 26.51 144.75
C SER A 78 11.27 27.82 145.59
N HIS A 79 10.88 27.72 146.87
CA HIS A 79 10.83 28.78 147.91
C HIS A 79 9.73 29.87 147.77
N GLN A 80 9.16 30.47 148.84
CA GLN A 80 9.03 30.14 150.29
C GLN A 80 8.05 31.16 150.95
N ILE A 81 7.61 30.91 152.20
CA ILE A 81 6.81 31.81 153.07
C ILE A 81 5.32 31.94 152.61
N CYS A 82 4.27 32.00 153.44
CA CYS A 82 4.08 31.90 154.90
C CYS A 82 3.48 30.51 155.24
N GLN A 83 3.75 29.83 156.37
CA GLN A 83 3.47 30.17 157.78
C GLN A 83 2.04 30.69 158.05
N GLY A 84 1.40 30.14 159.09
CA GLY A 84 0.05 30.52 159.51
C GLY A 84 -0.01 31.80 160.35
N PRO A 85 -1.01 31.93 161.24
CA PRO A 85 -0.99 31.02 162.39
C PRO A 85 -2.31 30.29 162.70
N GLN A 86 -2.15 29.19 163.43
CA GLN A 86 -3.21 28.60 164.26
C GLN A 86 -3.72 29.61 165.29
N SER A 87 -5.00 29.50 165.66
CA SER A 87 -5.52 30.03 166.91
C SER A 87 -5.03 29.17 168.10
N VAL A 88 -3.84 29.48 168.63
CA VAL A 88 -3.35 29.00 169.93
C VAL A 88 -3.26 30.16 170.93
N PRO A 89 -3.37 29.91 172.25
CA PRO A 89 -3.85 30.92 173.18
C PRO A 89 -2.78 31.91 173.61
N ILE A 90 -3.14 33.20 173.62
CA ILE A 90 -2.40 34.23 174.37
C ILE A 90 -2.72 34.08 175.85
N SER A 91 -2.02 33.13 176.47
CA SER A 91 -1.59 33.28 177.86
C SER A 91 -0.46 34.33 177.93
N LEU A 92 0.02 34.62 179.15
CA LEU A 92 1.02 35.62 179.52
C LEU A 92 0.50 37.09 179.55
N LYS A 93 0.86 37.93 180.53
CA LYS A 93 1.55 37.67 181.82
C LYS A 93 1.34 38.83 182.82
N TYR A 94 0.84 38.49 184.03
CA TYR A 94 1.02 39.20 185.31
C TYR A 94 0.52 40.67 185.44
N PRO A 95 0.37 41.21 186.68
CA PRO A 95 0.32 40.55 187.99
C PRO A 95 -0.98 40.85 188.78
N ALA A 96 -1.74 39.81 189.08
CA ALA A 96 -2.11 39.56 190.48
C ALA A 96 -1.10 38.51 190.96
N ARG A 97 -0.08 38.80 191.77
CA ARG A 97 -0.11 39.60 193.00
C ARG A 97 -1.36 39.31 193.81
N THR A 98 -1.28 38.20 194.54
CA THR A 98 -1.54 38.19 195.97
C THR A 98 -2.50 39.28 196.47
N SER A 99 -3.78 39.06 196.26
CA SER A 99 -4.62 38.85 197.43
C SER A 99 -4.30 37.41 197.86
N GLU A 100 -3.50 37.14 198.90
CA GLU A 100 -3.52 37.85 200.19
C GLU A 100 -4.96 38.21 200.54
N ASN A 101 -5.67 37.14 200.89
CA ASN A 101 -6.93 37.18 201.58
C ASN A 101 -6.72 37.79 202.97
N THR A 102 -6.44 39.10 203.01
CA THR A 102 -6.54 39.94 204.19
C THR A 102 -8.01 40.09 204.57
N ARG A 103 -8.60 38.96 204.99
CA ARG A 103 -9.62 38.91 206.03
C ARG A 103 -8.99 39.42 207.33
N SER A 104 -8.62 40.69 207.35
CA SER A 104 -8.59 41.46 208.58
C SER A 104 -10.03 41.49 209.07
N VAL A 105 -10.37 40.58 210.00
CA VAL A 105 -11.70 40.51 210.61
C VAL A 105 -11.84 41.64 211.63
N TYR A 106 -11.75 42.88 211.11
CA TYR A 106 -12.26 44.06 211.77
C TYR A 106 -13.75 44.11 211.43
N SER A 107 -14.57 43.54 212.31
CA SER A 107 -15.99 43.87 212.35
C SER A 107 -16.09 45.39 212.50
N GLN A 108 -16.63 46.09 211.50
CA GLN A 108 -16.80 47.54 211.57
C GLN A 108 -17.62 47.92 212.81
N THR A 109 -16.94 48.53 213.78
CA THR A 109 -17.60 49.27 214.86
C THR A 109 -18.37 50.44 214.26
N ILE A 110 -19.35 50.98 215.00
CA ILE A 110 -20.23 52.06 214.51
C ILE A 110 -19.42 53.28 214.03
N GLU A 111 -18.25 53.53 214.63
CA GLU A 111 -17.32 54.61 214.27
C GLU A 111 -16.57 54.39 212.94
N THR A 112 -16.45 53.14 212.46
CA THR A 112 -15.75 52.78 211.21
C THR A 112 -16.69 52.41 210.05
N ALA A 113 -18.01 52.35 210.29
CA ALA A 113 -19.02 52.05 209.28
C ALA A 113 -19.22 53.18 208.24
N LEU A 114 -18.74 54.40 208.51
CA LEU A 114 -18.94 55.58 207.65
C LEU A 114 -17.77 55.85 206.66
N VAL A 115 -16.76 54.99 206.65
CA VAL A 115 -15.59 55.09 205.74
C VAL A 115 -15.67 53.96 204.69
N PRO A 116 -15.58 54.26 203.38
CA PRO A 116 -15.57 53.24 202.32
C PRO A 116 -14.36 52.30 202.39
N CYS A 117 -14.51 51.07 201.89
CA CYS A 117 -13.42 50.10 201.80
C CYS A 117 -12.79 50.04 200.39
N ASP A 118 -11.50 49.69 200.32
CA ASP A 118 -10.69 49.75 199.10
C ASP A 118 -11.19 48.84 197.97
N ALA A 119 -11.87 47.74 198.30
CA ALA A 119 -12.47 46.84 197.32
C ALA A 119 -13.52 47.56 196.45
N CYS A 120 -14.34 48.44 197.05
CA CYS A 120 -15.30 49.25 196.30
C CYS A 120 -14.58 50.28 195.41
N THR A 121 -13.54 50.94 195.92
CA THR A 121 -12.71 51.89 195.15
C THR A 121 -12.06 51.22 193.94
N SER A 122 -11.52 50.00 194.11
CA SER A 122 -10.87 49.22 193.05
C SER A 122 -11.85 48.76 191.96
N VAL A 123 -13.05 48.30 192.34
CA VAL A 123 -14.10 47.92 191.37
C VAL A 123 -14.61 49.14 190.59
N GLN A 124 -14.77 50.30 191.23
CA GLN A 124 -15.14 51.53 190.52
C GLN A 124 -14.02 52.01 189.56
N GLY A 125 -12.75 51.88 189.95
CA GLY A 125 -11.60 52.19 189.10
C GLY A 125 -11.53 51.31 187.84
N SER A 126 -11.64 49.99 187.99
CA SER A 126 -11.63 49.07 186.83
C SER A 126 -12.84 49.29 185.90
N LEU A 127 -14.01 49.66 186.43
CA LEU A 127 -15.16 50.02 185.60
C LEU A 127 -14.90 51.30 184.78
N TRP A 128 -14.13 52.26 185.29
CA TRP A 128 -13.75 53.50 184.58
C TRP A 128 -12.84 53.24 183.38
N ASP A 129 -11.87 52.33 183.51
CA ASP A 129 -10.99 52.00 182.40
C ASP A 129 -11.69 51.18 181.31
N VAL A 130 -12.57 50.24 181.69
CA VAL A 130 -13.47 49.57 180.73
C VAL A 130 -14.41 50.59 180.06
N SER A 131 -14.86 51.60 180.79
CA SER A 131 -15.73 52.67 180.25
C SER A 131 -15.00 53.49 179.18
N LYS A 132 -13.75 53.92 179.43
CA LYS A 132 -12.92 54.62 178.44
C LYS A 132 -12.78 53.81 177.14
N VAL A 133 -12.59 52.50 177.24
CA VAL A 133 -12.47 51.60 176.07
C VAL A 133 -13.80 51.53 175.29
N ILE A 134 -14.95 51.43 175.97
CA ILE A 134 -16.26 51.41 175.31
C ILE A 134 -16.55 52.76 174.62
N ILE A 135 -16.22 53.87 175.29
CA ILE A 135 -16.35 55.23 174.74
C ILE A 135 -15.47 55.40 173.50
N SER A 136 -14.20 55.00 173.56
CA SER A 136 -13.27 55.11 172.42
C SER A 136 -13.65 54.18 171.27
N LEU A 137 -14.19 53.00 171.55
CA LEU A 137 -14.70 52.08 170.54
C LEU A 137 -15.93 52.68 169.83
N CYS A 138 -16.90 53.23 170.57
CA CYS A 138 -18.01 54.00 169.97
C CYS A 138 -17.50 55.15 169.10
N GLN A 139 -16.59 55.98 169.61
CA GLN A 139 -15.99 57.11 168.86
C GLN A 139 -15.25 56.65 167.60
N SER A 140 -14.51 55.54 167.64
CA SER A 140 -13.82 54.99 166.47
C SER A 140 -14.76 54.56 165.34
N GLN A 141 -16.00 54.18 165.68
CA GLN A 141 -17.06 53.83 164.74
C GLN A 141 -18.03 55.01 164.49
N ASN A 142 -17.68 56.22 164.95
CA ASN A 142 -18.50 57.44 164.90
C ASN A 142 -19.91 57.30 165.53
N LEU A 143 -20.03 56.46 166.56
CA LEU A 143 -21.27 56.24 167.31
C LEU A 143 -21.34 57.15 168.57
N PRO A 144 -22.52 57.70 168.91
CA PRO A 144 -22.68 58.51 170.11
C PRO A 144 -22.59 57.65 171.38
N SER A 145 -21.76 58.08 172.33
CA SER A 145 -21.59 57.39 173.61
C SER A 145 -22.41 58.03 174.74
N SER A 146 -23.42 57.30 175.22
CA SER A 146 -24.20 57.64 176.41
C SER A 146 -23.32 57.65 177.65
N LEU A 147 -22.33 56.77 177.70
CA LEU A 147 -21.41 56.61 178.82
C LEU A 147 -20.41 57.76 178.89
N GLY A 148 -19.89 58.24 177.75
CA GLY A 148 -18.99 59.40 177.68
C GLY A 148 -19.66 60.70 178.16
N GLN A 149 -20.91 60.93 177.76
CA GLN A 149 -21.71 62.06 178.25
C GLN A 149 -21.94 61.99 179.77
N PHE A 150 -22.20 60.79 180.30
CA PHE A 150 -22.37 60.62 181.75
C PHE A 150 -21.05 60.73 182.52
N GLN A 151 -19.95 60.24 181.95
CA GLN A 151 -18.58 60.38 182.49
C GLN A 151 -18.22 61.86 182.71
N GLN A 152 -18.56 62.76 181.77
CA GLN A 152 -18.33 64.20 181.93
C GLN A 152 -19.18 64.81 183.06
N LEU A 153 -20.45 64.40 183.19
CA LEU A 153 -21.37 64.91 184.23
C LEU A 153 -21.01 64.49 185.66
N VAL A 154 -20.27 63.39 185.83
CA VAL A 154 -19.88 62.86 187.16
C VAL A 154 -18.41 63.20 187.49
N GLN A 155 -17.67 63.76 186.52
CA GLN A 155 -16.21 63.89 186.52
C GLN A 155 -15.62 64.55 187.78
N ASP A 156 -16.22 65.63 188.26
CA ASP A 156 -15.76 66.40 189.43
C ASP A 156 -15.87 65.63 190.77
N SER A 157 -16.67 64.57 190.80
CA SER A 157 -16.89 63.74 192.00
C SER A 157 -16.04 62.46 192.04
N VAL A 158 -15.29 62.16 190.98
CA VAL A 158 -14.56 60.89 190.81
C VAL A 158 -13.14 60.99 191.35
N GLY A 159 -12.69 59.93 192.04
CA GLY A 159 -11.29 59.78 192.50
C GLY A 159 -11.00 60.40 193.87
N ILE A 160 -11.75 61.42 194.30
CA ILE A 160 -11.63 62.00 195.65
C ILE A 160 -12.46 61.21 196.68
N LYS A 161 -13.58 60.62 196.27
CA LYS A 161 -14.43 59.76 197.10
C LYS A 161 -15.14 58.70 196.24
N PRO A 162 -15.35 57.46 196.73
CA PRO A 162 -16.14 56.46 196.01
C PRO A 162 -17.57 56.92 195.74
N LEU A 163 -18.07 56.64 194.53
CA LEU A 163 -19.39 57.06 194.08
C LEU A 163 -20.52 56.30 194.79
N PRO A 164 -21.67 56.96 195.06
CA PRO A 164 -22.87 56.29 195.54
C PRO A 164 -23.36 55.18 194.61
N ALA A 165 -23.97 54.13 195.19
CA ALA A 165 -24.47 52.98 194.45
C ALA A 165 -25.47 53.36 193.33
N ALA A 166 -26.33 54.37 193.55
CA ALA A 166 -27.25 54.87 192.53
C ALA A 166 -26.53 55.41 191.27
N THR A 167 -25.43 56.14 191.46
CA THR A 167 -24.59 56.64 190.35
C THR A 167 -23.94 55.49 189.59
N MET A 168 -23.49 54.45 190.29
CA MET A 168 -22.93 53.23 189.69
C MET A 168 -23.97 52.39 188.93
N SER A 169 -25.22 52.32 189.41
CA SER A 169 -26.31 51.68 188.67
C SER A 169 -26.64 52.42 187.37
N HIS A 170 -26.71 53.75 187.41
CA HIS A 170 -26.97 54.54 186.20
C HIS A 170 -25.79 54.49 185.21
N TRP A 171 -24.55 54.41 185.72
CA TRP A 171 -23.36 54.17 184.90
C TRP A 171 -23.47 52.86 184.12
N ALA A 172 -23.80 51.75 184.78
CA ALA A 172 -23.97 50.44 184.13
C ALA A 172 -25.10 50.47 183.07
N GLU A 173 -26.15 51.25 183.29
CA GLU A 173 -27.22 51.50 182.32
C GLU A 173 -26.73 52.28 181.07
N LYS A 174 -25.80 53.23 181.23
CA LYS A 174 -25.17 53.95 180.11
C LYS A 174 -24.18 53.05 179.35
N GLN A 175 -23.43 52.22 180.07
CA GLN A 175 -22.49 51.26 179.51
C GLN A 175 -23.20 50.18 178.67
N SER A 176 -24.32 49.65 179.14
CA SER A 176 -25.11 48.66 178.40
C SER A 176 -25.79 49.26 177.15
N LYS A 177 -26.21 50.53 177.18
CA LYS A 177 -26.71 51.25 175.99
C LYS A 177 -25.65 51.36 174.90
N ASP A 178 -24.42 51.69 175.26
CA ASP A 178 -23.33 51.86 174.28
C ASP A 178 -22.87 50.51 173.70
N LEU A 179 -22.76 49.46 174.53
CA LEU A 179 -22.55 48.09 174.06
C LEU A 179 -23.69 47.59 173.15
N THR A 180 -24.94 47.98 173.43
CA THR A 180 -26.10 47.69 172.57
C THR A 180 -26.04 48.45 171.24
N CYS A 181 -25.52 49.68 171.23
CA CYS A 181 -25.29 50.46 170.01
C CYS A 181 -24.21 49.79 169.13
N LEU A 182 -23.07 49.43 169.71
CA LEU A 182 -21.99 48.70 169.03
C LEU A 182 -22.46 47.35 168.48
N SER A 183 -23.21 46.58 169.26
CA SER A 183 -23.78 45.29 168.82
C SER A 183 -24.68 45.45 167.59
N LYS A 184 -25.55 46.47 167.58
CA LYS A 184 -26.39 46.80 166.41
C LYS A 184 -25.57 47.21 165.19
N HIS A 185 -24.50 47.97 165.38
CA HIS A 185 -23.61 48.38 164.28
C HIS A 185 -22.87 47.19 163.66
N VAL A 186 -22.30 46.30 164.50
CA VAL A 186 -21.65 45.06 164.05
C VAL A 186 -22.65 44.13 163.34
N ALA A 187 -23.88 44.04 163.82
CA ALA A 187 -24.95 43.29 163.15
C ALA A 187 -25.30 43.88 161.77
N ALA A 188 -25.41 45.21 161.64
CA ALA A 188 -25.66 45.87 160.36
C ALA A 188 -24.52 45.68 159.35
N LEU A 189 -23.25 45.81 159.79
CA LEU A 189 -22.08 45.49 158.97
C LEU A 189 -22.09 44.02 158.52
N SER A 190 -22.44 43.09 159.43
CA SER A 190 -22.54 41.66 159.12
C SER A 190 -23.63 41.35 158.10
N GLN A 191 -24.75 42.09 158.12
CA GLN A 191 -25.81 41.99 157.12
C GLN A 191 -25.37 42.52 155.75
N LEU A 192 -24.51 43.55 155.68
CA LEU A 192 -23.97 44.09 154.42
C LEU A 192 -22.93 43.17 153.76
N VAL A 193 -22.21 42.34 154.53
CA VAL A 193 -21.21 41.39 154.01
C VAL A 193 -21.82 40.31 153.10
N GLY A 194 -23.10 39.95 153.29
CA GLY A 194 -23.79 38.99 152.43
C GLY A 194 -24.00 39.51 150.99
N PRO A 195 -24.75 40.61 150.80
CA PRO A 195 -24.94 41.24 149.49
C PRO A 195 -23.65 41.57 148.75
N LEU A 196 -22.61 42.02 149.46
CA LEU A 196 -21.31 42.33 148.83
C LEU A 196 -20.58 41.08 148.30
N ARG A 197 -20.72 39.92 148.96
CA ARG A 197 -20.21 38.64 148.41
C ARG A 197 -21.01 38.20 147.19
N ALA A 198 -22.34 38.29 147.24
CA ALA A 198 -23.20 37.95 146.12
C ALA A 198 -22.91 38.84 144.88
N GLN A 199 -22.68 40.14 145.08
CA GLN A 199 -22.24 41.05 144.01
C GLN A 199 -20.84 40.68 143.48
N LEU A 200 -19.90 40.28 144.33
CA LEU A 200 -18.58 39.82 143.88
C LEU A 200 -18.70 38.54 143.03
N GLU A 201 -19.44 37.54 143.51
CA GLU A 201 -19.69 36.28 142.80
C GLU A 201 -20.44 36.51 141.47
N GLU A 202 -21.39 37.44 141.42
CA GLU A 202 -22.08 37.79 140.18
C GLU A 202 -21.16 38.54 139.20
N THR A 203 -20.35 39.50 139.66
CA THR A 203 -19.37 40.18 138.77
C THR A 203 -18.27 39.24 138.29
N GLU A 204 -17.88 38.24 139.09
CA GLU A 204 -16.97 37.17 138.67
C GLU A 204 -17.62 36.25 137.61
N GLY A 205 -18.89 35.88 137.79
CA GLY A 205 -19.68 35.16 136.80
C GLY A 205 -19.88 35.95 135.49
N GLN A 206 -20.10 37.27 135.57
CA GLN A 206 -20.18 38.17 134.42
C GLN A 206 -18.82 38.27 133.70
N LYS A 207 -17.71 38.43 134.44
CA LYS A 207 -16.34 38.42 133.92
C LYS A 207 -16.02 37.11 133.18
N ASP A 208 -16.39 35.96 133.75
CA ASP A 208 -16.16 34.66 133.11
C ASP A 208 -17.09 34.40 131.92
N SER A 209 -18.32 34.95 131.93
CA SER A 209 -19.22 34.97 130.77
C SER A 209 -18.66 35.82 129.63
N LEU A 210 -18.15 37.02 129.94
CA LEU A 210 -17.51 37.90 128.97
C LEU A 210 -16.22 37.28 128.41
N ARG A 211 -15.40 36.62 129.24
CA ARG A 211 -14.22 35.88 128.78
C ARG A 211 -14.59 34.80 127.78
N LYS A 212 -15.59 33.96 128.08
CA LYS A 212 -16.09 32.92 127.15
C LYS A 212 -16.63 33.51 125.84
N GLN A 213 -17.23 34.71 125.88
CA GLN A 213 -17.65 35.43 124.68
C GLN A 213 -16.46 35.94 123.85
N VAL A 214 -15.42 36.48 124.50
CA VAL A 214 -14.16 36.89 123.83
C VAL A 214 -13.45 35.68 123.23
N ASP A 215 -13.26 34.60 123.99
CA ASP A 215 -12.64 33.35 123.52
C ASP A 215 -13.36 32.80 122.28
N LYS A 216 -14.70 32.84 122.29
CA LYS A 216 -15.51 32.44 121.14
C LYS A 216 -15.36 33.40 119.96
N LEU A 217 -15.45 34.72 120.18
CA LEU A 217 -15.30 35.70 119.10
C LEU A 217 -13.89 35.67 118.48
N GLU A 218 -12.86 35.38 119.26
CA GLU A 218 -11.52 35.10 118.74
C GLU A 218 -11.48 33.82 117.89
N GLN A 219 -12.15 32.75 118.32
CA GLN A 219 -12.24 31.52 117.53
C GLN A 219 -13.02 31.72 116.23
N ASP A 220 -14.19 32.36 116.29
CA ASP A 220 -15.05 32.68 115.15
C ASP A 220 -14.25 33.59 114.16
N LEU A 221 -13.55 34.62 114.64
CA LEU A 221 -12.69 35.50 113.82
C LEU A 221 -11.50 34.75 113.19
N ARG A 222 -10.84 33.84 113.91
CA ARG A 222 -9.76 33.00 113.35
C ARG A 222 -10.28 32.07 112.26
N GLN A 223 -11.51 31.54 112.41
CA GLN A 223 -12.17 30.76 111.37
C GLN A 223 -12.50 31.61 110.14
N GLU A 224 -13.14 32.78 110.30
CA GLU A 224 -13.42 33.70 109.18
C GLU A 224 -12.15 34.13 108.44
N GLN A 225 -11.04 34.38 109.14
CA GLN A 225 -9.75 34.70 108.52
C GLN A 225 -9.19 33.51 107.73
N GLY A 226 -9.34 32.29 108.24
CA GLY A 226 -8.93 31.06 107.55
C GLY A 226 -9.78 30.76 106.31
N GLU A 227 -11.09 31.00 106.38
CA GLU A 227 -12.02 30.87 105.24
C GLU A 227 -11.77 31.94 104.19
N ARG A 228 -11.57 33.20 104.60
CA ARG A 228 -11.21 34.31 103.70
C ARG A 228 -9.90 34.05 102.96
N ARG A 229 -8.87 33.51 103.65
CA ARG A 229 -7.61 33.11 103.01
C ARG A 229 -7.80 32.00 101.99
N ARG A 230 -8.55 30.94 102.32
CA ARG A 230 -8.89 29.89 101.35
C ARG A 230 -9.64 30.45 100.14
N GLN A 231 -10.63 31.31 100.35
CA GLN A 231 -11.38 31.95 99.26
C GLN A 231 -10.48 32.83 98.37
N GLU A 232 -9.50 33.52 98.95
CA GLU A 232 -8.50 34.33 98.23
C GLU A 232 -7.50 33.44 97.46
N GLU A 233 -7.08 32.30 98.03
CA GLU A 233 -6.21 31.33 97.38
C GLU A 233 -6.91 30.58 96.23
N GLU A 234 -8.15 30.13 96.44
CA GLU A 234 -9.02 29.52 95.43
C GLU A 234 -9.31 30.50 94.28
N SER A 235 -9.67 31.75 94.57
CA SER A 235 -9.90 32.76 93.53
C SER A 235 -8.63 33.12 92.75
N LYS A 236 -7.45 33.17 93.41
CA LYS A 236 -6.15 33.30 92.72
C LYS A 236 -5.84 32.09 91.83
N GLN A 237 -6.15 30.87 92.27
CA GLN A 237 -6.00 29.66 91.44
C GLN A 237 -6.94 29.68 90.23
N HIS A 238 -8.22 30.05 90.42
CA HIS A 238 -9.19 30.21 89.34
C HIS A 238 -8.78 31.30 88.34
N LEU A 239 -8.31 32.46 88.80
CA LEU A 239 -7.79 33.53 87.94
C LEU A 239 -6.55 33.07 87.17
N SER A 240 -5.59 32.42 87.85
CA SER A 240 -4.37 31.91 87.21
C SER A 240 -4.69 30.86 86.15
N LYS A 241 -5.65 29.97 86.42
CA LYS A 241 -6.12 29.00 85.43
C LYS A 241 -6.80 29.69 84.24
N TRP A 242 -7.72 30.63 84.49
CA TRP A 242 -8.40 31.36 83.42
C TRP A 242 -7.43 32.18 82.56
N GLU A 243 -6.38 32.73 83.16
CA GLU A 243 -5.28 33.42 82.46
C GLU A 243 -4.49 32.46 81.56
N CYS A 244 -4.19 31.24 82.02
CA CYS A 244 -3.60 30.18 81.20
C CYS A 244 -4.53 29.72 80.07
N ASP A 245 -5.79 29.42 80.38
CA ASP A 245 -6.81 29.00 79.39
C ASP A 245 -6.99 30.09 78.30
N ARG A 246 -6.97 31.38 78.70
CA ARG A 246 -7.01 32.54 77.79
C ARG A 246 -5.76 32.64 76.92
N GLN A 247 -4.57 32.40 77.47
CA GLN A 247 -3.32 32.41 76.70
C GLN A 247 -3.25 31.24 75.71
N GLN A 248 -3.72 30.05 76.10
CA GLN A 248 -3.82 28.89 75.21
C GLN A 248 -4.75 29.20 74.02
N LEU A 249 -5.97 29.70 74.27
CA LEU A 249 -6.91 30.06 73.20
C LEU A 249 -6.34 31.15 72.26
N LEU A 250 -5.56 32.10 72.79
CA LEU A 250 -4.87 33.09 71.96
C LEU A 250 -3.76 32.48 71.10
N ALA A 251 -3.05 31.47 71.58
CA ALA A 251 -2.07 30.71 70.79
C ALA A 251 -2.76 29.90 69.69
N GLU A 252 -3.82 29.14 70.02
CA GLU A 252 -4.61 28.38 69.06
C GLU A 252 -5.21 29.26 67.95
N ILE A 253 -5.68 30.47 68.29
CA ILE A 253 -6.14 31.47 67.31
C ILE A 253 -5.00 31.95 66.40
N CYS A 254 -3.77 32.12 66.93
CA CYS A 254 -2.61 32.48 66.12
C CYS A 254 -2.19 31.36 65.17
N ASP A 255 -2.22 30.11 65.63
CA ASP A 255 -1.88 28.93 64.82
C ASP A 255 -2.91 28.71 63.71
N LEU A 256 -4.21 28.74 64.04
CA LEU A 256 -5.29 28.65 63.06
C LEU A 256 -5.22 29.78 62.02
N LYS A 257 -4.94 31.01 62.44
CA LYS A 257 -4.73 32.15 61.53
C LYS A 257 -3.55 31.92 60.59
N THR A 258 -2.46 31.31 61.08
CA THR A 258 -1.29 30.96 60.28
C THR A 258 -1.61 29.85 59.27
N GLN A 259 -2.33 28.80 59.70
CA GLN A 259 -2.82 27.74 58.81
C GLN A 259 -3.73 28.29 57.69
N VAL A 260 -4.65 29.21 58.02
CA VAL A 260 -5.53 29.86 57.03
C VAL A 260 -4.73 30.70 56.02
N VAL A 261 -3.65 31.37 56.43
CA VAL A 261 -2.76 32.09 55.50
C VAL A 261 -2.00 31.11 54.59
N ASN A 262 -1.49 30.00 55.14
CA ASN A 262 -0.77 28.99 54.37
C ASN A 262 -1.69 28.31 53.33
N LEU A 263 -2.85 27.82 53.75
CA LEU A 263 -3.86 27.20 52.87
C LEU A 263 -4.35 28.17 51.78
N LYS A 264 -4.46 29.47 52.08
CA LYS A 264 -4.77 30.49 51.08
C LYS A 264 -3.63 30.71 50.08
N GLY A 265 -2.38 30.58 50.52
CA GLY A 265 -1.20 30.56 49.66
C GLY A 265 -1.17 29.34 48.74
N GLU A 266 -1.35 28.15 49.30
CA GLU A 266 -1.43 26.88 48.57
C GLU A 266 -2.56 26.89 47.53
N LEU A 267 -3.78 27.33 47.91
CA LEU A 267 -4.91 27.45 46.99
C LEU A 267 -4.60 28.41 45.83
N LYS A 268 -3.94 29.54 46.11
CA LYS A 268 -3.51 30.49 45.06
C LYS A 268 -2.44 29.87 44.15
N GLN A 269 -1.48 29.12 44.71
CA GLN A 269 -0.46 28.41 43.94
C GLN A 269 -1.06 27.31 43.06
N GLN A 270 -2.09 26.59 43.54
CA GLN A 270 -2.83 25.61 42.72
C GLN A 270 -3.63 26.29 41.60
N GLN A 271 -4.25 27.45 41.87
CA GLN A 271 -4.93 28.25 40.85
C GLN A 271 -3.96 28.74 39.76
N GLU A 272 -2.80 29.25 40.16
CA GLU A 272 -1.74 29.70 39.24
C GLU A 272 -1.13 28.53 38.45
N SER A 273 -0.95 27.36 39.08
CA SER A 273 -0.53 26.12 38.42
C SER A 273 -1.54 25.65 37.38
N MET A 274 -2.84 25.68 37.70
CA MET A 274 -3.93 25.34 36.78
C MET A 274 -3.94 26.26 35.56
N GLN A 275 -3.87 27.58 35.78
CA GLN A 275 -3.80 28.59 34.73
C GLN A 275 -2.52 28.49 33.88
N ALA A 276 -1.39 28.04 34.45
CA ALA A 276 -0.15 27.79 33.71
C ALA A 276 -0.16 26.47 32.91
N MET A 277 -1.12 25.58 33.16
CA MET A 277 -1.34 24.33 32.40
C MET A 277 -2.43 24.47 31.34
N GLU A 278 -3.40 25.35 31.54
CA GLU A 278 -4.47 25.67 30.59
C GLU A 278 -4.01 25.98 29.15
N PRO A 279 -3.00 26.85 28.89
CA PRO A 279 -2.51 27.07 27.52
C PRO A 279 -1.86 25.84 26.88
N LYS A 280 -1.34 24.89 27.68
CA LYS A 280 -0.82 23.62 27.16
C LYS A 280 -1.95 22.67 26.78
N ALA A 281 -3.06 22.69 27.51
CA ALA A 281 -4.26 21.96 27.14
C ALA A 281 -4.87 22.50 25.83
N GLN A 282 -4.86 23.82 25.65
CA GLN A 282 -5.27 24.48 24.40
C GLN A 282 -4.33 24.10 23.23
N GLN A 283 -3.00 24.20 23.41
CA GLN A 283 -2.04 23.76 22.39
C GLN A 283 -2.24 22.28 21.99
N LEU A 284 -2.46 21.38 22.96
CA LEU A 284 -2.68 19.96 22.67
C LEU A 284 -4.00 19.72 21.93
N GLN A 285 -5.04 20.52 22.16
CA GLN A 285 -6.28 20.49 21.40
C GLN A 285 -6.05 20.94 19.95
N GLU A 286 -5.32 22.04 19.73
CA GLU A 286 -4.94 22.51 18.39
C GLU A 286 -4.08 21.46 17.64
N GLU A 287 -3.13 20.82 18.32
CA GLU A 287 -2.33 19.73 17.75
C GLU A 287 -3.20 18.51 17.35
N VAL A 288 -4.24 18.17 18.13
CA VAL A 288 -5.20 17.11 17.77
C VAL A 288 -6.02 17.51 16.56
N GLU A 289 -6.53 18.75 16.49
CA GLU A 289 -7.30 19.23 15.33
C GLU A 289 -6.45 19.28 14.04
N HIS A 290 -5.19 19.69 14.14
CA HIS A 290 -4.22 19.61 13.05
C HIS A 290 -3.91 18.16 12.63
N ARG A 291 -3.77 17.22 13.57
CA ARG A 291 -3.59 15.78 13.26
C ARG A 291 -4.79 15.22 12.52
N VAL A 292 -6.01 15.46 12.98
CA VAL A 292 -7.24 15.00 12.32
C VAL A 292 -7.42 15.67 10.94
N ALA A 293 -6.95 16.91 10.76
CA ALA A 293 -6.89 17.54 9.43
C ALA A 293 -5.89 16.84 8.49
N ALA A 294 -4.72 16.45 8.99
CA ALA A 294 -3.72 15.69 8.22
C ALA A 294 -4.20 14.26 7.90
N GLU A 295 -4.89 13.58 8.83
CA GLU A 295 -5.47 12.25 8.61
C GLU A 295 -6.50 12.25 7.46
N ARG A 296 -7.34 13.30 7.37
CA ARG A 296 -8.25 13.49 6.22
C ARG A 296 -7.50 13.66 4.90
N GLN A 297 -6.36 14.35 4.90
CA GLN A 297 -5.53 14.49 3.69
C GLN A 297 -4.87 13.16 3.29
N VAL A 298 -4.43 12.35 4.27
CA VAL A 298 -3.93 10.99 4.01
C VAL A 298 -5.02 10.12 3.39
N GLN A 299 -6.23 10.11 3.96
CA GLN A 299 -7.37 9.37 3.41
C GLN A 299 -7.68 9.78 1.96
N GLN A 300 -7.73 11.08 1.67
CA GLN A 300 -7.93 11.59 0.30
C GLN A 300 -6.81 11.19 -0.68
N LEU A 301 -5.57 11.01 -0.21
CA LEU A 301 -4.46 10.50 -1.02
C LEU A 301 -4.54 8.97 -1.20
N GLU A 302 -4.95 8.23 -0.18
CA GLU A 302 -5.18 6.78 -0.26
C GLU A 302 -6.31 6.44 -1.25
N GLU A 303 -7.42 7.18 -1.24
CA GLU A 303 -8.50 7.09 -2.23
C GLU A 303 -7.99 7.34 -3.66
N GLN A 304 -7.15 8.37 -3.86
CA GLN A 304 -6.54 8.66 -5.15
C GLN A 304 -5.57 7.55 -5.60
N VAL A 305 -4.78 6.99 -4.69
CA VAL A 305 -3.88 5.86 -4.98
C VAL A 305 -4.67 4.61 -5.37
N GLN A 306 -5.77 4.31 -4.67
CA GLN A 306 -6.66 3.19 -5.03
C GLN A 306 -7.31 3.39 -6.41
N LEU A 307 -7.79 4.60 -6.71
CA LEU A 307 -8.35 4.94 -8.03
C LEU A 307 -7.31 4.81 -9.16
N LEU A 308 -6.07 5.26 -8.92
CA LEU A 308 -4.98 5.14 -9.89
C LEU A 308 -4.53 3.68 -10.06
N ALA A 309 -4.49 2.89 -8.99
CA ALA A 309 -4.21 1.45 -9.07
C ALA A 309 -5.28 0.71 -9.91
N GLY A 310 -6.58 0.95 -9.65
CA GLY A 310 -7.66 0.36 -10.45
C GLY A 310 -7.61 0.76 -11.94
N ARG A 311 -7.20 2.00 -12.24
CA ARG A 311 -6.95 2.46 -13.62
C ARG A 311 -5.74 1.76 -14.26
N LEU A 312 -4.67 1.54 -13.50
CA LEU A 312 -3.48 0.82 -13.96
C LEU A 312 -3.79 -0.66 -14.24
N ASP A 313 -4.56 -1.32 -13.37
CA ASP A 313 -5.02 -2.68 -13.58
C ASP A 313 -5.96 -2.80 -14.79
N GLY A 314 -6.87 -1.85 -14.98
CA GLY A 314 -7.73 -1.78 -16.16
C GLY A 314 -6.94 -1.63 -17.46
N ALA A 315 -5.96 -0.72 -17.48
CA ALA A 315 -5.04 -0.58 -18.62
C ALA A 315 -4.19 -1.84 -18.84
N GLY A 316 -3.71 -2.48 -17.76
CA GLY A 316 -2.99 -3.75 -17.82
C GLY A 316 -3.84 -4.91 -18.37
N GLN A 317 -5.13 -4.96 -18.06
CA GLN A 317 -6.08 -5.90 -18.65
C GLN A 317 -6.29 -5.64 -20.16
N GLN A 318 -6.46 -4.36 -20.55
CA GLN A 318 -6.57 -3.97 -21.95
C GLN A 318 -5.32 -4.33 -22.77
N ILE A 319 -4.12 -4.09 -22.23
CA ILE A 319 -2.85 -4.47 -22.86
C ILE A 319 -2.73 -5.99 -23.02
N ARG A 320 -3.12 -6.77 -21.99
CA ARG A 320 -3.13 -8.25 -22.09
C ARG A 320 -4.10 -8.73 -23.18
N TRP A 321 -5.31 -8.17 -23.26
CA TRP A 321 -6.28 -8.49 -24.30
C TRP A 321 -5.77 -8.11 -25.70
N ALA A 322 -5.23 -6.89 -25.86
CA ALA A 322 -4.67 -6.45 -27.14
C ALA A 322 -3.48 -7.32 -27.60
N SER A 323 -2.65 -7.80 -26.67
CA SER A 323 -1.59 -8.78 -26.98
C SER A 323 -2.18 -10.10 -27.47
N THR A 324 -3.21 -10.65 -26.81
CA THR A 324 -3.80 -11.93 -27.23
C THR A 324 -4.56 -11.84 -28.55
N GLU A 325 -5.14 -10.69 -28.92
CA GLU A 325 -5.65 -10.50 -30.30
C GLU A 325 -4.49 -10.35 -31.31
N LEU A 326 -3.45 -9.57 -31.00
CA LEU A 326 -2.27 -9.44 -31.86
C LEU A 326 -1.59 -10.80 -32.13
N ASP A 327 -1.51 -11.67 -31.12
CA ASP A 327 -0.93 -13.00 -31.26
C ASP A 327 -1.83 -13.96 -32.09
N LYS A 328 -3.16 -13.76 -32.08
CA LYS A 328 -4.06 -14.44 -33.04
C LYS A 328 -3.83 -13.95 -34.47
N GLU A 329 -3.68 -12.64 -34.69
CA GLU A 329 -3.41 -12.11 -36.03
C GLU A 329 -2.05 -12.58 -36.56
N LYS A 330 -0.99 -12.64 -35.73
CA LYS A 330 0.29 -13.28 -36.08
C LYS A 330 0.07 -14.73 -36.53
N ALA A 331 -0.63 -15.53 -35.74
CA ALA A 331 -0.91 -16.94 -36.08
C ALA A 331 -1.72 -17.11 -37.38
N ARG A 332 -2.60 -16.16 -37.72
CA ARG A 332 -3.28 -16.11 -39.03
C ARG A 332 -2.30 -15.77 -40.16
N VAL A 333 -1.45 -14.76 -39.99
CA VAL A 333 -0.41 -14.40 -40.96
C VAL A 333 0.55 -15.57 -41.20
N ASP A 334 1.04 -16.23 -40.15
CA ASP A 334 1.90 -17.42 -40.25
C ASP A 334 1.20 -18.59 -40.98
N SER A 335 -0.13 -18.68 -40.88
CA SER A 335 -0.94 -19.65 -41.63
C SER A 335 -1.06 -19.28 -43.12
N MET A 336 -1.27 -17.99 -43.41
CA MET A 336 -1.31 -17.46 -44.78
C MET A 336 0.05 -17.58 -45.48
N VAL A 337 1.16 -17.34 -44.77
CA VAL A 337 2.53 -17.53 -45.29
C VAL A 337 2.74 -19.00 -45.67
N ARG A 338 2.48 -19.95 -44.77
CA ARG A 338 2.59 -21.39 -45.08
C ARG A 338 1.67 -21.84 -46.22
N HIS A 339 0.48 -21.25 -46.35
CA HIS A 339 -0.39 -21.49 -47.51
C HIS A 339 0.22 -20.95 -48.81
N GLN A 340 0.77 -19.73 -48.80
CA GLN A 340 1.43 -19.12 -49.95
C GLN A 340 2.69 -19.89 -50.37
N GLU A 341 3.49 -20.38 -49.42
CA GLU A 341 4.63 -21.27 -49.66
C GLU A 341 4.19 -22.57 -50.32
N SER A 342 3.10 -23.18 -49.84
CA SER A 342 2.50 -24.39 -50.44
C SER A 342 2.00 -24.14 -51.87
N LEU A 343 1.36 -22.99 -52.13
CA LEU A 343 0.95 -22.60 -53.48
C LEU A 343 2.15 -22.39 -54.40
N GLN A 344 3.21 -21.71 -53.94
CA GLN A 344 4.43 -21.55 -54.72
C GLN A 344 5.14 -22.89 -54.98
N ALA A 345 5.15 -23.82 -54.02
CA ALA A 345 5.71 -25.16 -54.22
C ALA A 345 4.93 -25.92 -55.31
N LYS A 346 3.59 -25.84 -55.31
CA LYS A 346 2.75 -26.40 -56.38
C LYS A 346 3.00 -25.73 -57.73
N GLN A 347 3.15 -24.40 -57.78
CA GLN A 347 3.49 -23.67 -59.00
C GLN A 347 4.84 -24.10 -59.57
N ARG A 348 5.89 -24.23 -58.74
CA ARG A 348 7.20 -24.74 -59.16
C ARG A 348 7.11 -26.17 -59.71
N ALA A 349 6.39 -27.06 -59.03
CA ALA A 349 6.20 -28.43 -59.49
C ALA A 349 5.44 -28.51 -60.83
N LEU A 350 4.38 -27.70 -61.01
CA LEU A 350 3.63 -27.63 -62.27
C LEU A 350 4.47 -27.07 -63.43
N LEU A 351 5.36 -26.10 -63.17
CA LEU A 351 6.32 -25.62 -64.16
C LEU A 351 7.31 -26.72 -64.54
N GLN A 352 7.87 -27.44 -63.56
CA GLN A 352 8.77 -28.58 -63.84
C GLN A 352 8.08 -29.70 -64.64
N GLN A 353 6.77 -29.92 -64.42
CA GLN A 353 5.99 -30.85 -65.25
C GLN A 353 5.76 -30.34 -66.68
N LEU A 354 5.58 -29.03 -66.86
CA LEU A 354 5.49 -28.42 -68.18
C LEU A 354 6.84 -28.51 -68.92
N ASP A 355 7.94 -28.18 -68.24
CA ASP A 355 9.30 -28.30 -68.78
C ASP A 355 9.59 -29.74 -69.25
N SER A 356 9.18 -30.77 -68.49
CA SER A 356 9.33 -32.17 -68.91
C SER A 356 8.42 -32.54 -70.10
N LEU A 357 7.20 -32.02 -70.18
CA LEU A 357 6.29 -32.28 -71.30
C LEU A 357 6.74 -31.59 -72.59
N ASP A 358 7.32 -30.39 -72.51
CA ASP A 358 7.94 -29.74 -73.66
C ASP A 358 9.23 -30.45 -74.08
N GLN A 359 10.03 -31.02 -73.16
CA GLN A 359 11.15 -31.90 -73.51
C GLN A 359 10.68 -33.19 -74.21
N GLU A 360 9.69 -33.90 -73.66
CA GLU A 360 9.10 -35.10 -74.30
C GLU A 360 8.58 -34.77 -75.71
N ARG A 361 7.96 -33.60 -75.87
CA ARG A 361 7.49 -33.08 -77.16
C ARG A 361 8.64 -32.74 -78.13
N GLU A 362 9.74 -32.13 -77.68
CA GLU A 362 10.91 -31.88 -78.53
C GLU A 362 11.61 -33.19 -78.96
N GLU A 363 11.65 -34.20 -78.09
CA GLU A 363 12.19 -35.51 -78.41
C GLU A 363 11.30 -36.27 -79.39
N LEU A 364 9.97 -36.23 -79.22
CA LEU A 364 9.00 -36.77 -80.17
C LEU A 364 9.04 -36.04 -81.53
N GLN A 365 9.15 -34.71 -81.55
CA GLN A 365 9.29 -33.95 -82.79
C GLN A 365 10.58 -34.31 -83.52
N ARG A 366 11.71 -34.44 -82.81
CA ARG A 366 12.98 -34.86 -83.42
C ARG A 366 12.89 -36.29 -83.99
N GLY A 367 12.27 -37.21 -83.26
CA GLY A 367 12.02 -38.57 -83.74
C GLY A 367 11.09 -38.62 -84.96
N LEU A 368 10.12 -37.70 -85.04
CA LEU A 368 9.30 -37.51 -86.23
C LEU A 368 10.13 -36.96 -87.40
N ASP A 369 10.89 -35.87 -87.20
CA ASP A 369 11.75 -35.26 -88.23
C ASP A 369 12.78 -36.27 -88.79
N GLU A 370 13.35 -37.11 -87.93
CA GLU A 370 14.26 -38.19 -88.31
C GLU A 370 13.55 -39.28 -89.13
N ALA A 371 12.33 -39.67 -88.75
CA ALA A 371 11.51 -40.61 -89.51
C ALA A 371 10.99 -40.04 -90.85
N GLU A 372 10.69 -38.74 -90.90
CA GLU A 372 10.34 -37.99 -92.12
C GLU A 372 11.53 -37.97 -93.09
N GLY A 373 12.74 -37.69 -92.59
CA GLY A 373 13.97 -37.73 -93.37
C GLY A 373 14.32 -39.11 -93.89
N GLN A 374 14.16 -40.16 -93.07
CA GLN A 374 14.30 -41.55 -93.50
C GLN A 374 13.27 -41.92 -94.58
N ARG A 375 12.00 -41.52 -94.40
CA ARG A 375 10.93 -41.74 -95.40
C ARG A 375 11.27 -41.07 -96.72
N ALA A 376 11.66 -39.79 -96.70
CA ALA A 376 12.07 -39.06 -97.90
C ALA A 376 13.28 -39.71 -98.60
N GLN A 377 14.27 -40.21 -97.84
CA GLN A 377 15.40 -40.95 -98.40
C GLN A 377 14.96 -42.26 -99.08
N MET A 378 14.02 -42.99 -98.49
CA MET A 378 13.44 -44.20 -99.09
C MET A 378 12.58 -43.89 -100.32
N GLU A 379 11.84 -42.78 -100.32
CA GLU A 379 11.07 -42.28 -101.47
C GLU A 379 12.00 -41.89 -102.63
N GLU A 380 13.11 -41.18 -102.38
CA GLU A 380 14.13 -40.92 -103.41
C GLU A 380 14.75 -42.21 -103.96
N GLN A 381 15.02 -43.21 -103.11
CA GLN A 381 15.55 -44.51 -103.55
C GLN A 381 14.54 -45.27 -104.43
N LEU A 382 13.26 -45.25 -104.06
CA LEU A 382 12.18 -45.83 -104.86
C LEU A 382 12.05 -45.10 -106.21
N GLN A 383 12.15 -43.78 -106.23
CA GLN A 383 12.16 -43.00 -107.48
C GLN A 383 13.37 -43.33 -108.37
N SER A 384 14.58 -43.45 -107.81
CA SER A 384 15.75 -43.85 -108.61
C SER A 384 15.58 -45.25 -109.19
N LEU A 385 15.13 -46.22 -108.40
CA LEU A 385 14.86 -47.59 -108.86
C LEU A 385 13.71 -47.65 -109.89
N GLN A 386 12.71 -46.77 -109.79
CA GLN A 386 11.67 -46.61 -110.81
C GLN A 386 12.26 -46.05 -112.12
N SER A 387 13.11 -45.03 -112.05
CA SER A 387 13.76 -44.46 -113.25
C SER A 387 14.73 -45.43 -113.92
N GLU A 388 15.48 -46.24 -113.15
CA GLU A 388 16.33 -47.32 -113.66
C GLU A 388 15.50 -48.42 -114.33
N LYS A 389 14.37 -48.81 -113.72
CA LYS A 389 13.41 -49.76 -114.29
C LYS A 389 12.80 -49.23 -115.60
N GLU A 390 12.37 -47.98 -115.63
CA GLU A 390 11.80 -47.34 -116.83
C GLU A 390 12.85 -47.22 -117.94
N GLN A 391 14.08 -46.80 -117.61
CA GLN A 391 15.19 -46.77 -118.55
C GLN A 391 15.49 -48.17 -119.11
N GLY A 392 15.55 -49.19 -118.25
CA GLY A 392 15.72 -50.59 -118.65
C GLY A 392 14.57 -51.12 -119.51
N GLN A 393 13.33 -50.70 -119.23
CA GLN A 393 12.15 -51.05 -120.02
C GLN A 393 12.18 -50.38 -121.41
N CYS A 394 12.59 -49.11 -121.51
CA CYS A 394 12.82 -48.42 -122.77
C CYS A 394 13.98 -49.04 -123.57
N GLN A 395 15.08 -49.43 -122.93
CA GLN A 395 16.18 -50.17 -123.58
C GLN A 395 15.71 -51.54 -124.10
N LEU A 396 14.93 -52.27 -123.32
CA LEU A 396 14.35 -53.55 -123.71
C LEU A 396 13.38 -53.40 -124.90
N GLN A 397 12.54 -52.36 -124.89
CA GLN A 397 11.66 -52.05 -126.03
C GLN A 397 12.47 -51.69 -127.28
N ALA A 398 13.49 -50.84 -127.17
CA ALA A 398 14.37 -50.50 -128.29
C ALA A 398 15.10 -51.75 -128.86
N GLN A 399 15.52 -52.70 -128.02
CA GLN A 399 16.04 -53.98 -128.48
C GLN A 399 14.97 -54.84 -129.17
N GLN A 400 13.72 -54.87 -128.69
CA GLN A 400 12.63 -55.57 -129.35
C GLN A 400 12.29 -54.95 -130.71
N GLU A 401 12.28 -53.63 -130.82
CA GLU A 401 12.04 -52.91 -132.08
C GLU A 401 13.18 -53.14 -133.09
N LEU A 402 14.44 -53.12 -132.62
CA LEU A 402 15.61 -53.48 -133.44
C LEU A 402 15.56 -54.95 -133.90
N LEU A 403 15.22 -55.89 -133.02
CA LEU A 403 15.06 -57.29 -133.37
C LEU A 403 13.92 -57.50 -134.39
N GLN A 404 12.80 -56.77 -134.26
CA GLN A 404 11.74 -56.78 -135.27
C GLN A 404 12.20 -56.15 -136.61
N GLY A 405 13.04 -55.11 -136.58
CA GLY A 405 13.68 -54.55 -137.76
C GLY A 405 14.53 -55.59 -138.50
N LEU A 406 15.49 -56.18 -137.78
CA LEU A 406 16.35 -57.25 -138.30
C LEU A 406 15.56 -58.49 -138.76
N GLN A 407 14.43 -58.81 -138.12
CA GLN A 407 13.53 -59.89 -138.54
C GLN A 407 12.87 -59.58 -139.90
N ARG A 408 12.48 -58.32 -140.15
CA ARG A 408 11.95 -57.87 -141.46
C ARG A 408 13.05 -57.85 -142.52
N GLU A 409 14.19 -57.23 -142.23
CA GLU A 409 15.34 -57.22 -143.15
C GLU A 409 15.78 -58.65 -143.52
N LYS A 410 15.76 -59.59 -142.57
CA LYS A 410 15.98 -61.02 -142.84
C LYS A 410 14.92 -61.60 -143.79
N GLN A 411 13.64 -61.30 -143.58
CA GLN A 411 12.54 -61.77 -144.44
C GLN A 411 12.63 -61.18 -145.85
N ASP A 412 12.96 -59.90 -145.98
CA ASP A 412 13.16 -59.21 -147.26
C ASP A 412 14.39 -59.79 -148.00
N LEU A 413 15.49 -60.04 -147.29
CA LEU A 413 16.67 -60.72 -147.84
C LEU A 413 16.40 -62.18 -148.21
N GLU A 414 15.55 -62.90 -147.45
CA GLU A 414 15.11 -64.25 -147.80
C GLU A 414 14.23 -64.22 -149.07
N HIS A 415 13.32 -63.25 -149.21
CA HIS A 415 12.50 -63.06 -150.42
C HIS A 415 13.37 -62.75 -151.65
N VAL A 416 14.27 -61.76 -151.55
CA VAL A 416 15.21 -61.42 -152.63
C VAL A 416 16.13 -62.61 -152.95
N THR A 417 16.53 -63.41 -151.97
CA THR A 417 17.29 -64.64 -152.20
C THR A 417 16.45 -65.71 -152.91
N THR A 418 15.16 -65.82 -152.66
CA THR A 418 14.27 -66.72 -153.42
C THR A 418 14.01 -66.21 -154.84
N ASP A 419 13.80 -64.90 -155.04
CA ASP A 419 13.64 -64.32 -156.37
C ASP A 419 14.90 -64.52 -157.21
N LEU A 420 16.08 -64.22 -156.65
CA LEU A 420 17.37 -64.47 -157.31
C LEU A 420 17.60 -65.96 -157.61
N ARG A 421 17.11 -66.88 -156.76
CA ARG A 421 17.17 -68.32 -157.06
C ARG A 421 16.26 -68.71 -158.22
N LEU A 422 15.06 -68.14 -158.31
CA LEU A 422 14.16 -68.34 -159.45
C LEU A 422 14.82 -67.78 -160.73
N THR A 423 15.29 -66.53 -160.71
CA THR A 423 16.00 -65.93 -161.86
C THR A 423 17.23 -66.74 -162.27
N VAL A 424 17.96 -67.33 -161.32
CA VAL A 424 19.11 -68.21 -161.62
C VAL A 424 18.66 -69.55 -162.22
N VAL A 425 17.49 -70.08 -161.88
CA VAL A 425 16.90 -71.27 -162.54
C VAL A 425 16.43 -70.92 -163.94
N ASP A 426 15.75 -69.78 -164.12
CA ASP A 426 15.30 -69.29 -165.45
C ASP A 426 16.51 -69.09 -166.38
N LEU A 427 17.56 -68.39 -165.92
CA LEU A 427 18.81 -68.22 -166.65
C LEU A 427 19.56 -69.54 -166.89
N GLN A 428 19.45 -70.52 -165.99
CA GLN A 428 20.01 -71.87 -166.23
C GLN A 428 19.24 -72.61 -167.32
N GLN A 429 17.92 -72.39 -167.43
CA GLN A 429 17.12 -72.96 -168.51
C GLN A 429 17.39 -72.24 -169.84
N GLU A 430 17.47 -70.91 -169.89
CA GLU A 430 17.92 -70.16 -171.07
C GLU A 430 19.31 -70.64 -171.54
N MET A 431 20.25 -70.83 -170.60
CA MET A 431 21.58 -71.38 -170.89
C MET A 431 21.57 -72.86 -171.34
N ALA A 432 20.53 -73.63 -171.01
CA ALA A 432 20.33 -74.98 -171.53
C ALA A 432 19.74 -74.95 -172.94
N GLU A 433 18.77 -74.07 -173.20
CA GLU A 433 18.16 -73.85 -174.51
C GLU A 433 19.19 -73.30 -175.53
N LEU A 434 20.05 -72.36 -175.12
CA LEU A 434 21.16 -71.84 -175.93
C LEU A 434 22.21 -72.92 -176.23
N ARG A 435 22.52 -73.82 -175.27
CA ARG A 435 23.40 -74.98 -175.52
C ARG A 435 22.78 -76.01 -176.45
N GLU A 436 21.46 -76.19 -176.40
CA GLU A 436 20.76 -77.07 -177.33
C GLU A 436 20.72 -76.46 -178.75
N GLN A 437 20.57 -75.13 -178.86
CA GLN A 437 20.79 -74.41 -180.13
C GLN A 437 22.22 -74.58 -180.64
N GLU A 438 23.24 -74.40 -179.80
CA GLU A 438 24.65 -74.63 -180.16
C GLU A 438 24.88 -76.08 -180.64
N ARG A 439 24.33 -77.07 -179.92
CA ARG A 439 24.40 -78.49 -180.29
C ARG A 439 23.74 -78.78 -181.65
N LEU A 440 22.62 -78.12 -181.95
CA LEU A 440 21.91 -78.26 -183.23
C LEU A 440 22.66 -77.54 -184.38
N LEU A 441 23.24 -76.37 -184.13
CA LEU A 441 24.04 -75.61 -185.09
C LEU A 441 25.33 -76.36 -185.47
N VAL A 442 25.99 -77.02 -184.52
CA VAL A 442 27.18 -77.85 -184.77
C VAL A 442 26.84 -79.13 -185.55
N ALA A 443 25.62 -79.65 -185.41
CA ALA A 443 25.19 -80.90 -186.06
C ALA A 443 24.81 -80.74 -187.55
N PHE A 444 24.46 -79.52 -188.01
CA PHE A 444 23.97 -79.28 -189.38
C PHE A 444 24.61 -78.02 -190.01
N PRO A 445 25.88 -78.10 -190.48
CA PRO A 445 26.62 -76.94 -190.98
C PRO A 445 26.01 -76.24 -192.21
N ASP A 446 25.16 -76.93 -192.97
CA ASP A 446 24.52 -76.39 -194.19
C ASP A 446 23.41 -75.36 -193.91
N LEU A 447 22.99 -75.19 -192.66
CA LEU A 447 21.90 -74.29 -192.24
C LEU A 447 22.36 -72.85 -191.95
N GLN A 448 23.04 -72.21 -192.91
CA GLN A 448 23.47 -70.81 -192.78
C GLN A 448 22.97 -69.95 -193.94
N ARG A 449 21.93 -69.13 -193.70
CA ARG A 449 21.51 -68.03 -194.60
C ARG A 449 21.00 -66.77 -193.86
N PRO A 450 21.06 -65.58 -194.51
CA PRO A 450 20.91 -64.28 -193.85
C PRO A 450 19.66 -63.47 -194.26
N MET A 451 19.32 -62.45 -193.46
CA MET A 451 18.45 -61.28 -193.72
C MET A 451 18.42 -60.44 -192.40
N GLU A 452 18.23 -59.11 -192.34
CA GLU A 452 18.27 -58.04 -193.35
C GLU A 452 18.43 -56.66 -192.66
N ASP A 453 19.03 -55.68 -193.34
CA ASP A 453 19.00 -54.23 -193.02
C ASP A 453 17.84 -53.54 -193.79
N PRO A 454 17.47 -52.24 -193.61
CA PRO A 454 18.07 -51.20 -192.74
C PRO A 454 17.08 -50.32 -191.91
N ILE A 455 17.58 -49.69 -190.85
CA ILE A 455 17.33 -48.25 -190.59
C ILE A 455 18.67 -47.57 -190.30
N GLN A 456 19.10 -46.68 -191.19
CA GLN A 456 20.33 -45.90 -191.00
C GLN A 456 20.11 -44.72 -190.06
N SER A 457 20.37 -44.94 -188.76
CA SER A 457 20.84 -43.88 -187.86
C SER A 457 22.29 -44.20 -187.47
N SER A 458 23.19 -43.23 -187.51
CA SER A 458 24.61 -43.47 -187.76
C SER A 458 25.41 -43.92 -186.53
N GLY A 459 24.78 -44.11 -185.37
CA GLY A 459 25.40 -44.51 -184.10
C GLY A 459 26.26 -43.43 -183.44
N ASN A 460 26.97 -42.62 -184.23
CA ASN A 460 27.66 -41.42 -183.78
C ASN A 460 26.72 -40.21 -183.80
N ILE A 461 26.20 -39.85 -182.63
CA ILE A 461 25.26 -38.73 -182.42
C ILE A 461 25.83 -37.40 -182.97
N THR A 462 27.15 -37.23 -182.94
CA THR A 462 27.84 -36.03 -183.43
C THR A 462 27.70 -35.86 -184.95
N ASP A 463 27.83 -36.94 -185.72
CA ASP A 463 27.80 -36.89 -187.19
C ASP A 463 26.37 -36.65 -187.71
N ASP A 464 25.36 -37.27 -187.09
CA ASP A 464 23.96 -37.03 -187.45
C ASP A 464 23.49 -35.63 -187.05
N MET A 465 23.99 -35.07 -185.93
CA MET A 465 23.83 -33.64 -185.63
C MET A 465 24.48 -32.76 -186.71
N GLU A 466 25.69 -33.07 -187.16
CA GLU A 466 26.37 -32.26 -188.19
C GLU A 466 25.62 -32.30 -189.54
N ARG A 467 25.14 -33.47 -189.98
CA ARG A 467 24.26 -33.59 -191.16
C ARG A 467 22.98 -32.75 -191.01
N GLN A 468 22.38 -32.73 -189.82
CA GLN A 468 21.19 -31.93 -189.53
C GLN A 468 21.48 -30.42 -189.48
N VAL A 469 22.70 -30.01 -189.10
CA VAL A 469 23.16 -28.60 -189.22
C VAL A 469 23.34 -28.23 -190.70
N GLN A 470 24.03 -29.05 -191.50
CA GLN A 470 24.24 -28.81 -192.93
C GLN A 470 22.91 -28.69 -193.71
N ALA A 471 21.91 -29.52 -193.37
CA ALA A 471 20.58 -29.42 -193.95
C ALA A 471 19.88 -28.07 -193.62
N ASN A 472 20.11 -27.52 -192.44
CA ASN A 472 19.60 -26.21 -192.05
C ASN A 472 20.37 -25.06 -192.74
N ASP A 473 21.68 -25.15 -192.92
CA ASP A 473 22.47 -24.16 -193.66
C ASP A 473 22.04 -24.04 -195.13
N ILE A 474 21.74 -25.16 -195.79
CA ILE A 474 21.17 -25.17 -197.14
C ILE A 474 19.80 -24.46 -197.15
N ARG A 475 18.94 -24.74 -196.16
CA ARG A 475 17.62 -24.13 -196.03
C ARG A 475 17.70 -22.62 -195.77
N ILE A 476 18.64 -22.17 -194.93
CA ILE A 476 18.88 -20.75 -194.65
C ILE A 476 19.37 -20.04 -195.92
N ARG A 477 20.28 -20.65 -196.68
CA ARG A 477 20.83 -20.08 -197.93
C ARG A 477 19.74 -19.81 -198.97
N ILE A 478 18.85 -20.77 -199.21
CA ILE A 478 17.71 -20.60 -200.14
C ILE A 478 16.76 -19.50 -199.65
N LEU A 479 16.50 -19.41 -198.35
CA LEU A 479 15.66 -18.35 -197.77
C LEU A 479 16.32 -16.96 -197.84
N GLN A 480 17.65 -16.87 -197.79
CA GLN A 480 18.39 -15.62 -198.01
C GLN A 480 18.37 -15.20 -199.49
N GLU A 481 18.50 -16.15 -200.40
CA GLU A 481 18.51 -15.93 -201.85
C GLU A 481 17.16 -15.37 -202.36
N GLU A 482 16.04 -15.97 -201.95
CA GLU A 482 14.70 -15.42 -202.24
C GLU A 482 14.43 -14.06 -201.56
N ASN A 483 14.94 -13.83 -200.35
CA ASN A 483 14.82 -12.50 -199.71
C ASN A 483 15.63 -11.44 -200.47
N GLY A 484 16.84 -11.75 -200.94
CA GLY A 484 17.64 -10.86 -201.79
C GLY A 484 16.93 -10.54 -203.11
N ARG A 485 16.33 -11.56 -203.74
CA ARG A 485 15.49 -11.42 -204.95
C ARG A 485 14.30 -10.48 -204.72
N LEU A 486 13.59 -10.62 -203.60
CA LEU A 486 12.47 -9.74 -203.21
C LEU A 486 12.93 -8.29 -202.94
N GLN A 487 14.05 -8.09 -202.24
CA GLN A 487 14.61 -6.76 -202.00
C GLN A 487 15.09 -6.07 -203.30
N SER A 488 15.64 -6.83 -204.25
CA SER A 488 16.02 -6.33 -205.57
C SER A 488 14.82 -5.86 -206.40
N MET A 489 13.70 -6.61 -206.36
CA MET A 489 12.43 -6.16 -206.96
C MET A 489 11.89 -4.88 -206.32
N LEU A 490 11.86 -4.79 -204.99
CA LEU A 490 11.40 -3.60 -204.27
C LEU A 490 12.28 -2.36 -204.55
N SER A 491 13.57 -2.56 -204.83
CA SER A 491 14.49 -1.49 -205.22
C SER A 491 14.15 -0.95 -206.61
N LYS A 492 13.98 -1.80 -207.62
CA LYS A 492 13.59 -1.40 -208.98
C LYS A 492 12.22 -0.70 -209.04
N ILE A 493 11.26 -1.15 -208.21
CA ILE A 493 9.95 -0.51 -208.07
C ILE A 493 10.08 0.93 -207.52
N ARG A 494 11.09 1.21 -206.67
CA ARG A 494 11.36 2.56 -206.15
C ARG A 494 12.08 3.47 -207.15
N GLU A 495 12.96 2.93 -208.00
CA GLU A 495 13.68 3.72 -209.01
C GLU A 495 12.72 4.23 -210.11
N VAL A 496 11.86 3.37 -210.64
CA VAL A 496 10.88 3.76 -211.69
C VAL A 496 9.90 4.83 -211.19
N ALA A 497 9.59 4.84 -209.89
CA ALA A 497 8.75 5.85 -209.27
C ALA A 497 9.35 7.28 -209.25
N GLN A 498 10.65 7.45 -209.57
CA GLN A 498 11.32 8.76 -209.57
C GLN A 498 11.45 9.42 -210.95
N GLN A 499 11.15 8.73 -212.06
CA GLN A 499 11.37 9.25 -213.42
C GLN A 499 10.12 9.85 -214.12
N GLY A 500 9.01 10.01 -213.39
CA GLY A 500 7.97 11.02 -213.71
C GLY A 500 7.19 10.88 -215.03
N ALA A 501 7.24 9.74 -215.73
CA ALA A 501 6.79 9.61 -217.12
C ALA A 501 5.89 8.41 -217.47
N LEU A 502 4.99 7.98 -216.55
CA LEU A 502 3.82 7.17 -216.95
C LEU A 502 2.52 7.71 -216.32
N LYS A 503 1.65 8.24 -217.20
CA LYS A 503 0.23 8.45 -216.98
C LYS A 503 -0.53 7.43 -217.82
N LEU A 504 -1.70 6.94 -217.39
CA LEU A 504 -2.94 6.77 -218.17
C LEU A 504 -3.96 5.96 -217.32
N ILE A 505 -5.27 6.27 -217.48
CA ILE A 505 -6.44 5.41 -217.12
C ILE A 505 -6.68 5.29 -215.58
N PRO A 506 -7.93 5.40 -215.07
CA PRO A 506 -8.41 6.69 -214.56
C PRO A 506 -8.48 6.78 -213.02
N GLN A 507 -7.35 6.54 -212.35
CA GLN A 507 -7.22 6.50 -210.87
C GLN A 507 -8.00 5.37 -210.15
N ASP A 508 -8.31 4.30 -210.87
CA ASP A 508 -8.74 3.01 -210.34
C ASP A 508 -7.81 2.34 -209.28
N GLN A 509 -6.48 2.41 -209.24
CA GLN A 509 -5.42 3.42 -209.49
C GLN A 509 -5.26 4.54 -208.44
N LEU A 510 -5.17 4.28 -207.13
CA LEU A 510 -5.01 2.99 -206.45
C LEU A 510 -5.10 3.17 -204.92
N TRP A 511 -5.88 2.32 -204.24
CA TRP A 511 -5.87 2.10 -202.78
C TRP A 511 -5.76 3.33 -201.86
N SER A 512 -6.85 4.09 -201.71
CA SER A 512 -6.97 5.18 -200.72
C SER A 512 -6.77 4.72 -199.27
N PRO A 513 -5.75 5.22 -198.54
CA PRO A 513 -5.71 5.30 -197.09
C PRO A 513 -6.20 6.74 -196.70
N PRO A 514 -5.81 7.36 -195.56
CA PRO A 514 -5.30 6.86 -194.28
C PRO A 514 -6.23 7.20 -193.09
N GLY A 515 -6.03 6.68 -191.89
CA GLY A 515 -4.97 5.78 -191.40
C GLY A 515 -4.24 6.34 -190.16
N LYS A 516 -3.39 5.51 -189.55
CA LYS A 516 -2.61 5.77 -188.31
C LYS A 516 -3.52 5.99 -187.07
N GLY A 517 -3.20 5.44 -185.89
CA GLY A 517 -1.87 5.30 -185.31
C GLY A 517 -1.50 6.62 -184.65
N THR A 518 -1.45 6.66 -183.32
CA THR A 518 -1.24 7.91 -182.56
C THR A 518 -2.42 8.91 -182.66
N GLN A 519 -3.64 8.41 -182.49
CA GLN A 519 -4.22 8.60 -181.15
C GLN A 519 -3.82 7.36 -180.31
N ARG A 520 -3.28 7.41 -179.09
CA ARG A 520 -3.31 8.34 -177.93
C ARG A 520 -4.28 7.82 -176.85
N ALA A 521 -3.67 7.51 -175.69
CA ALA A 521 -4.28 7.25 -174.39
C ALA A 521 -5.19 5.99 -174.24
N THR A 522 -4.83 5.18 -173.22
CA THR A 522 -5.62 4.87 -172.01
C THR A 522 -7.00 5.54 -171.80
N PRO A 523 -7.92 5.02 -170.95
CA PRO A 523 -7.79 3.85 -170.04
C PRO A 523 -9.07 2.96 -169.80
N VAL A 524 -8.87 1.88 -169.01
CA VAL A 524 -9.74 1.39 -167.87
C VAL A 524 -11.16 0.82 -168.11
N ALA A 525 -11.54 -0.10 -167.18
CA ALA A 525 -12.89 -0.58 -166.84
C ALA A 525 -13.59 -1.53 -167.84
N GLN A 526 -14.48 -2.46 -167.44
CA GLN A 526 -14.86 -2.97 -166.10
C GLN A 526 -15.60 -4.32 -166.25
N ALA A 527 -15.65 -5.13 -165.17
CA ALA A 527 -16.77 -6.08 -164.88
C ALA A 527 -17.01 -7.25 -165.88
N GLN A 528 -17.83 -8.28 -165.61
CA GLN A 528 -18.19 -8.97 -164.35
C GLN A 528 -18.72 -10.39 -164.68
N ARG A 529 -18.28 -11.42 -163.93
CA ARG A 529 -18.98 -12.74 -163.76
C ARG A 529 -19.15 -13.54 -165.09
N VAL A 530 -19.73 -14.75 -165.16
CA VAL A 530 -20.39 -15.63 -164.16
C VAL A 530 -19.89 -17.08 -164.31
N SER A 531 -19.86 -17.83 -163.20
CA SER A 531 -19.74 -19.31 -163.12
C SER A 531 -21.13 -19.97 -163.37
N PRO A 532 -21.53 -21.17 -162.85
CA PRO A 532 -20.83 -22.30 -162.19
C PRO A 532 -21.18 -23.70 -162.79
N ARG A 533 -20.62 -24.84 -162.32
CA ARG A 533 -21.19 -25.80 -161.32
C ARG A 533 -20.47 -27.19 -161.49
N SER A 534 -20.43 -28.17 -160.57
CA SER A 534 -20.81 -28.31 -159.12
C SER A 534 -20.40 -29.67 -158.48
N ARG A 535 -20.07 -29.67 -157.16
CA ARG A 535 -20.38 -30.73 -156.09
C ARG A 535 -19.56 -32.06 -156.10
N ARG A 536 -19.34 -32.83 -155.01
CA ARG A 536 -19.50 -32.85 -153.48
C ARG A 536 -18.75 -34.11 -152.95
N TYR A 537 -18.43 -34.43 -151.68
CA TYR A 537 -18.49 -33.92 -150.27
C TYR A 537 -17.10 -34.24 -149.60
N LEU A 538 -16.71 -34.21 -148.30
CA LEU A 538 -17.29 -34.11 -146.92
C LEU A 538 -18.00 -35.40 -146.36
N PRO A 539 -18.22 -35.60 -145.02
CA PRO A 539 -17.97 -34.72 -143.85
C PRO A 539 -17.33 -35.35 -142.55
N SER A 540 -16.79 -34.48 -141.66
CA SER A 540 -16.84 -34.43 -140.15
C SER A 540 -16.41 -35.63 -139.25
N SER A 541 -16.09 -35.52 -137.93
CA SER A 541 -16.01 -34.43 -136.89
C SER A 541 -15.06 -34.85 -135.72
N THR A 542 -14.20 -34.01 -135.10
CA THR A 542 -14.38 -33.15 -133.87
C THR A 542 -14.85 -33.88 -132.59
N MET A 543 -14.40 -33.66 -131.33
CA MET A 543 -13.50 -32.70 -130.58
C MET A 543 -12.49 -33.50 -129.68
N GLY A 544 -11.45 -33.04 -128.96
CA GLY A 544 -11.11 -31.79 -128.25
C GLY A 544 -11.33 -31.95 -126.72
N SER A 545 -10.49 -31.53 -125.76
CA SER A 545 -9.12 -30.94 -125.68
C SER A 545 -8.56 -31.18 -124.22
N THR A 546 -7.52 -30.59 -123.58
CA THR A 546 -6.73 -29.34 -123.76
C THR A 546 -5.40 -29.34 -122.93
N SER A 547 -4.33 -28.74 -123.47
CA SER A 547 -3.23 -27.95 -122.83
C SER A 547 -2.41 -28.37 -121.57
N TRP A 548 -1.08 -28.42 -121.79
CA TRP A 548 0.03 -27.74 -121.06
C TRP A 548 0.84 -28.44 -119.93
N THR A 549 2.07 -27.93 -119.78
CA THR A 549 3.31 -28.54 -119.20
C THR A 549 4.15 -27.46 -118.47
N PRO A 550 5.36 -27.76 -117.95
CA PRO A 550 5.76 -28.66 -116.86
C PRO A 550 6.34 -27.84 -115.65
N PRO A 551 6.82 -28.42 -114.52
CA PRO A 551 8.25 -28.84 -114.45
C PRO A 551 8.61 -29.97 -113.44
N GLY A 552 9.85 -30.47 -113.51
CA GLY A 552 10.54 -31.33 -112.54
C GLY A 552 11.97 -31.62 -113.04
N HIS A 553 12.96 -32.05 -112.24
CA HIS A 553 13.10 -32.25 -110.79
C HIS A 553 14.61 -32.04 -110.40
N PRO A 554 15.08 -32.25 -109.14
CA PRO A 554 16.36 -31.73 -108.63
C PRO A 554 17.42 -32.82 -108.38
N GLN A 555 18.55 -32.49 -107.72
CA GLN A 555 19.36 -33.50 -107.03
C GLN A 555 20.13 -33.00 -105.78
N ARG A 556 19.79 -33.63 -104.64
CA ARG A 556 20.59 -34.01 -103.44
C ARG A 556 21.66 -33.09 -102.80
N SER A 557 21.40 -32.83 -101.50
CA SER A 557 22.31 -33.04 -100.33
C SER A 557 23.52 -32.10 -100.12
N PRO A 558 23.84 -31.69 -98.86
CA PRO A 558 24.40 -32.60 -97.84
C PRO A 558 23.82 -32.47 -96.40
N PRO A 559 24.16 -33.38 -95.46
CA PRO A 559 23.68 -33.36 -94.07
C PRO A 559 24.72 -32.90 -93.01
N GLN A 560 24.29 -32.91 -91.74
CA GLN A 560 25.03 -32.78 -90.46
C GLN A 560 25.40 -31.38 -89.91
N GLN A 561 24.51 -30.90 -89.03
CA GLN A 561 24.71 -30.68 -87.57
C GLN A 561 25.90 -29.84 -86.99
N PRO A 562 25.80 -29.34 -85.73
CA PRO A 562 26.24 -27.97 -85.43
C PRO A 562 27.24 -27.81 -84.25
N SER A 563 27.69 -26.58 -83.97
CA SER A 563 27.29 -25.87 -82.72
C SER A 563 28.03 -24.54 -82.41
N LYS A 564 27.23 -23.58 -81.90
CA LYS A 564 27.45 -22.55 -80.86
C LYS A 564 28.68 -21.60 -80.85
N TRP A 565 28.39 -20.37 -80.44
CA TRP A 565 29.31 -19.28 -80.09
C TRP A 565 29.22 -18.95 -78.57
N PRO A 566 30.05 -18.05 -77.98
CA PRO A 566 30.57 -18.24 -76.62
C PRO A 566 30.04 -17.28 -75.52
N SER A 567 30.28 -17.62 -74.24
CA SER A 567 30.94 -16.77 -73.20
C SER A 567 30.40 -16.87 -71.75
N LYS A 568 31.35 -16.89 -70.80
CA LYS A 568 31.31 -16.31 -69.43
C LYS A 568 30.28 -16.80 -68.38
N SER A 569 30.78 -17.72 -67.53
CA SER A 569 30.86 -17.61 -66.06
C SER A 569 29.70 -17.01 -65.23
N SER A 570 29.10 -17.83 -64.36
CA SER A 570 29.38 -17.78 -62.90
C SER A 570 28.50 -18.73 -62.08
N LEU A 571 29.09 -19.76 -61.46
CA LEU A 571 28.50 -20.44 -60.29
C LEU A 571 29.62 -21.09 -59.46
N LYS A 572 29.46 -21.08 -58.13
CA LYS A 572 30.31 -21.83 -57.18
C LYS A 572 29.53 -22.02 -55.88
N ASP A 573 29.71 -23.18 -55.23
CA ASP A 573 29.03 -23.50 -53.97
C ASP A 573 29.93 -24.34 -53.03
N VAL A 574 29.57 -24.34 -51.75
CA VAL A 574 30.00 -25.14 -50.58
C VAL A 574 31.52 -25.30 -50.24
N THR A 575 31.83 -24.97 -48.97
CA THR A 575 32.91 -25.51 -48.09
C THR A 575 34.38 -25.56 -48.53
N HIS A 576 35.27 -25.02 -47.68
CA HIS A 576 35.93 -25.81 -46.62
C HIS A 576 36.55 -24.91 -45.54
N SER A 577 36.99 -25.50 -44.42
CA SER A 577 37.48 -24.81 -43.21
C SER A 577 39.01 -24.73 -43.14
N ALA A 578 39.56 -23.63 -42.62
CA ALA A 578 40.96 -23.47 -42.22
C ALA A 578 41.11 -22.44 -41.06
N THR A 579 42.21 -22.54 -40.31
CA THR A 579 42.41 -21.90 -39.00
C THR A 579 43.26 -20.61 -39.02
N CYS A 580 43.46 -20.00 -37.83
CA CYS A 580 44.33 -18.84 -37.53
C CYS A 580 43.72 -17.45 -37.91
N THR A 581 43.96 -16.34 -37.16
CA THR A 581 44.76 -16.11 -35.93
C THR A 581 44.30 -14.85 -35.15
N GLN A 582 44.72 -14.77 -33.88
CA GLN A 582 45.04 -13.53 -33.11
C GLN A 582 43.97 -12.43 -32.88
N ASN A 583 43.55 -12.31 -31.62
CA ASN A 583 43.37 -11.00 -30.95
C ASN A 583 44.76 -10.30 -30.80
N PRO A 584 44.86 -8.95 -30.87
CA PRO A 584 44.71 -8.16 -29.64
C PRO A 584 44.20 -6.69 -29.81
N ILE A 585 44.20 -5.94 -28.68
CA ILE A 585 43.90 -4.50 -28.41
C ILE A 585 42.63 -4.37 -27.55
N ARG A 586 42.65 -4.29 -26.20
CA ARG A 586 43.31 -3.37 -25.23
C ARG A 586 42.96 -1.88 -25.38
N ALA A 587 41.98 -1.40 -24.62
CA ALA A 587 42.06 -0.20 -23.74
C ALA A 587 40.74 0.01 -22.95
N LEU A 588 40.77 0.87 -21.91
CA LEU A 588 39.62 1.41 -21.12
C LEU A 588 38.70 0.34 -20.49
N ALA A 589 38.81 -0.09 -19.21
CA ALA A 589 39.34 0.48 -17.96
C ALA A 589 38.44 1.53 -17.26
N ARG A 590 38.31 1.38 -15.92
CA ARG A 590 37.33 2.00 -14.97
C ARG A 590 35.96 1.28 -15.01
N LEU A 591 35.32 0.87 -13.90
CA LEU A 591 35.62 1.03 -12.46
C LEU A 591 35.25 -0.26 -11.65
N ARG A 592 35.77 -0.41 -10.43
CA ARG A 592 35.69 -1.64 -9.59
C ARG A 592 34.58 -1.56 -8.52
N ARG A 593 33.96 -2.70 -8.14
CA ARG A 593 34.14 -3.41 -6.83
C ARG A 593 33.04 -4.45 -6.50
N ARG A 594 33.43 -5.42 -5.65
CA ARG A 594 32.72 -6.56 -4.97
C ARG A 594 33.08 -7.91 -5.61
N LEU A 595 34.17 -8.57 -5.20
CA LEU A 595 34.43 -9.26 -3.91
C LEU A 595 33.51 -10.47 -3.68
N SER A 596 34.03 -11.64 -4.02
CA SER A 596 33.65 -12.98 -3.53
C SER A 596 34.51 -13.31 -2.28
N PRO A 597 34.49 -14.56 -1.76
CA PRO A 597 33.38 -15.41 -1.32
C PRO A 597 33.50 -15.70 0.20
N ASN A 598 32.73 -16.64 0.76
CA ASN A 598 33.17 -17.39 1.95
C ASN A 598 32.46 -18.75 2.13
N GLN A 599 33.09 -19.69 2.85
CA GLN A 599 32.61 -21.08 3.05
C GLN A 599 32.58 -21.50 4.53
N GLY A 600 31.39 -21.76 5.07
CA GLY A 600 31.12 -22.63 6.25
C GLY A 600 31.82 -22.32 7.59
N PRO A 601 31.78 -23.24 8.58
CA PRO A 601 30.95 -24.46 8.64
C PRO A 601 30.21 -24.71 10.00
N ALA A 602 29.36 -25.75 10.00
CA ALA A 602 29.00 -26.67 11.11
C ALA A 602 27.98 -26.28 12.23
N SER A 603 27.13 -27.28 12.55
CA SER A 603 26.45 -27.57 13.84
C SER A 603 25.34 -26.63 14.37
N SER A 604 24.29 -27.10 15.08
CA SER A 604 23.71 -28.47 15.24
C SER A 604 22.39 -28.42 16.04
N ALA A 605 21.39 -29.24 15.68
CA ALA A 605 20.15 -29.55 16.44
C ALA A 605 19.20 -28.32 16.69
N GLN A 606 17.94 -28.49 17.12
CA GLN A 606 17.16 -29.70 17.40
C GLN A 606 15.69 -29.51 16.94
N GLN A 607 15.08 -30.54 16.38
CA GLN A 607 13.64 -30.57 16.04
C GLN A 607 12.90 -31.41 17.08
N SER A 608 11.76 -30.94 17.58
CA SER A 608 10.86 -31.72 18.45
C SER A 608 9.43 -31.23 18.29
N GLN A 609 8.49 -32.16 18.23
CA GLN A 609 7.07 -31.93 17.91
C GLN A 609 6.19 -32.18 19.15
N GLU A 610 4.94 -31.71 19.05
CA GLU A 610 3.91 -31.71 20.08
C GLU A 610 3.68 -33.06 20.78
N ARG A 611 3.42 -33.00 22.11
CA ARG A 611 2.24 -33.64 22.72
C ARG A 611 1.95 -33.09 24.12
N PHE A 612 0.68 -33.15 24.50
CA PHE A 612 0.17 -32.72 25.80
C PHE A 612 0.26 -33.82 26.86
N THR A 613 0.67 -33.45 28.07
CA THR A 613 -0.06 -33.65 29.34
C THR A 613 0.40 -32.60 30.34
#